data_AF-A0A7C3SHE8-F1
#
_entry.id   AF-A0A7C3SHE8-F1
#
_cell.length_a   1.000
_cell.length_b   1.000
_cell.length_c   1.000
_cell.angle_alpha   90.00
_cell.angle_beta   90.00
_cell.angle_gamma   90.00
#
_symmetry.space_group_name_H-M   'P 1'
#
loop_
_entity.id
_entity.type
_entity.pdbx_description
1 polymer ?
#
loop_
_entity_poly.entity_id
_entity_poly.type
_entity_poly.pdbx_seq_one_letter_code
_entity_poly.pdbx_strand_id
1 'polypeptide(L)'
;LNLLGCLDRPTSGTILLDGVDISKLNDNQLSELRACRIGFIFQSYNLIPQLTVLENIEVPLYYSGNWNAKTRARCRELAKKVGLGERLHHRPTQLSGGQQQRVAIARSLVNDPSFILADEPTGNLDSAAAEEILALIDQLHQEGKTIVLVTHEPDVAQRARRLVRLRDGRIQSDQPHPALAAPSGSAVVLSASGGRPQEAHSGSMSSACPEGSRP
;
A
#
# COMPACT_ATOMS: atom_id res chain seq x y z
N LEU A 1 -12.32 0.40 6.40
CA LEU A 1 -11.91 0.35 4.97
C LEU A 1 -12.59 1.45 4.16
N ASN A 2 -13.93 1.55 4.19
CA ASN A 2 -14.72 2.49 3.38
C ASN A 2 -14.30 3.96 3.51
N LEU A 3 -14.00 4.44 4.73
CA LEU A 3 -13.52 5.80 4.95
C LEU A 3 -12.17 6.07 4.25
N LEU A 4 -11.21 5.13 4.34
CA LEU A 4 -9.92 5.24 3.64
C LEU A 4 -10.10 5.18 2.12
N GLY A 5 -11.06 4.38 1.66
CA GLY A 5 -11.41 4.22 0.26
C GLY A 5 -12.22 5.37 -0.34
N CYS A 6 -12.55 6.42 0.43
CA CYS A 6 -13.47 7.48 -0.01
C CYS A 6 -14.82 6.92 -0.52
N LEU A 7 -15.29 5.81 0.07
CA LEU A 7 -16.60 5.23 -0.16
C LEU A 7 -17.64 5.72 0.85
N ASP A 8 -17.18 6.29 1.95
CA ASP A 8 -17.99 6.81 3.04
C ASP A 8 -17.34 8.08 3.61
N ARG A 9 -18.09 8.88 4.39
CA ARG A 9 -17.61 10.11 5.00
C ARG A 9 -17.57 9.98 6.54
N PRO A 10 -16.55 10.56 7.19
CA PRO A 10 -16.53 10.56 8.64
C PRO A 10 -17.64 11.47 9.18
N THR A 11 -18.36 11.01 10.21
CA THR A 11 -19.35 11.85 10.92
C THR A 11 -18.69 13.08 11.56
N SER A 12 -17.44 12.94 12.01
CA SER A 12 -16.60 14.01 12.55
C SER A 12 -15.12 13.68 12.37
N GLY A 13 -14.26 14.69 12.45
CA GLY A 13 -12.82 14.56 12.22
C GLY A 13 -12.43 14.85 10.77
N THR A 14 -11.16 14.62 10.45
CA THR A 14 -10.58 14.92 9.13
C THR A 14 -9.77 13.74 8.62
N ILE A 15 -9.77 13.56 7.31
CA ILE A 15 -8.92 12.59 6.62
C ILE A 15 -8.18 13.35 5.53
N LEU A 16 -6.86 13.22 5.51
CA LEU A 16 -5.98 13.87 4.55
C LEU A 16 -5.44 12.81 3.60
N LEU A 17 -5.72 12.95 2.30
CA LEU A 17 -5.10 12.16 1.24
C LEU A 17 -4.23 13.07 0.38
N ASP A 18 -2.92 12.80 0.32
CA ASP A 18 -1.95 13.65 -0.39
C ASP A 18 -2.04 15.14 0.01
N GLY A 19 -2.34 15.39 1.29
CA GLY A 19 -2.55 16.74 1.85
C GLY A 19 -3.93 17.35 1.59
N VAL A 20 -4.82 16.67 0.86
CA VAL A 20 -6.18 17.12 0.57
C VAL A 20 -7.15 16.59 1.63
N ASP A 21 -7.90 17.48 2.25
CA ASP A 21 -8.97 17.15 3.20
C ASP A 21 -10.20 16.60 2.48
N ILE A 22 -10.35 15.29 2.47
CA ILE A 22 -11.44 14.60 1.75
C ILE A 22 -12.79 14.81 2.41
N SER A 23 -12.85 15.23 3.68
CA SER A 23 -14.11 15.44 4.41
C SER A 23 -14.92 16.62 3.85
N LYS A 24 -14.26 17.52 3.11
CA LYS A 24 -14.85 18.72 2.50
C LYS A 24 -15.23 18.56 1.04
N LEU A 25 -14.88 17.43 0.43
CA LEU A 25 -15.14 17.18 -0.98
C LEU A 25 -16.59 16.75 -1.20
N ASN A 26 -17.15 17.15 -2.34
CA ASN A 26 -18.45 16.65 -2.80
C ASN A 26 -18.31 15.26 -3.45
N ASP A 27 -19.43 14.61 -3.76
CA ASP A 27 -19.43 13.23 -4.26
C ASP A 27 -18.72 13.05 -5.61
N ASN A 28 -18.76 14.06 -6.48
CA ASN A 28 -18.06 14.03 -7.76
C ASN A 28 -16.55 14.08 -7.56
N GLN A 29 -16.09 14.98 -6.69
CA GLN A 29 -14.68 15.12 -6.34
C GLN A 29 -14.14 13.87 -5.62
N LEU A 30 -14.93 13.27 -4.72
CA LEU A 30 -14.59 12.01 -4.07
C LEU A 30 -14.49 10.86 -5.08
N SER A 31 -15.42 10.81 -6.05
CA SER A 31 -15.42 9.79 -7.09
C SER A 31 -14.20 9.90 -8.01
N GLU A 32 -13.82 11.11 -8.40
CA GLU A 32 -12.63 11.38 -9.21
C GLU A 32 -11.35 11.03 -8.44
N LEU A 33 -11.24 11.50 -7.19
CA LEU A 33 -10.11 11.18 -6.33
C LEU A 33 -9.97 9.68 -6.12
N ARG A 34 -11.07 8.97 -5.88
CA ARG A 34 -11.08 7.51 -5.76
C ARG A 34 -10.60 6.83 -7.04
N ALA A 35 -11.12 7.25 -8.19
CA ALA A 35 -10.76 6.67 -9.49
C ALA A 35 -9.26 6.86 -9.80
N CYS A 36 -8.68 8.00 -9.41
CA CYS A 36 -7.31 8.37 -9.78
C CYS A 36 -6.25 8.00 -8.72
N ARG A 37 -6.60 8.01 -7.43
CA ARG A 37 -5.62 7.95 -6.33
C ARG A 37 -5.65 6.66 -5.51
N ILE A 38 -6.68 5.84 -5.64
CA ILE A 38 -6.87 4.67 -4.79
C ILE A 38 -7.00 3.41 -5.66
N GLY A 39 -6.10 2.45 -5.46
CA GLY A 39 -6.20 1.13 -6.05
C GLY A 39 -6.93 0.17 -5.12
N PHE A 40 -8.03 -0.43 -5.54
CA PHE A 40 -8.74 -1.42 -4.73
C PHE A 40 -8.48 -2.86 -5.18
N ILE A 41 -8.22 -3.73 -4.20
CA ILE A 41 -8.21 -5.18 -4.34
C ILE A 41 -9.26 -5.73 -3.37
N PHE A 42 -10.24 -6.46 -3.89
CA PHE A 42 -11.34 -7.03 -3.11
C PHE A 42 -11.17 -8.55 -2.99
N GLN A 43 -11.66 -9.13 -1.90
CA GLN A 43 -11.72 -10.57 -1.68
C GLN A 43 -12.42 -11.32 -2.83
N SER A 44 -13.56 -10.80 -3.30
CA SER A 44 -14.35 -11.40 -4.40
C SER A 44 -13.96 -10.90 -5.79
N TYR A 45 -12.78 -10.29 -5.94
CA TYR A 45 -12.18 -9.76 -7.18
C TYR A 45 -12.95 -8.60 -7.85
N ASN A 46 -14.29 -8.58 -7.76
CA ASN A 46 -15.21 -7.62 -8.37
C ASN A 46 -14.91 -7.37 -9.86
N LEU A 47 -14.60 -8.43 -10.61
CA LEU A 47 -14.41 -8.36 -12.07
C LEU A 47 -15.76 -8.32 -12.78
N ILE A 48 -15.84 -7.62 -13.91
CA ILE A 48 -17.03 -7.58 -14.75
C ILE A 48 -17.00 -8.82 -15.66
N PRO A 49 -17.96 -9.76 -15.52
CA PRO A 49 -17.88 -11.07 -16.20
C PRO A 49 -17.90 -11.01 -17.72
N GLN A 50 -18.52 -9.99 -18.29
CA GLN A 50 -18.67 -9.80 -19.73
C GLN A 50 -17.38 -9.27 -20.39
N LEU A 51 -16.52 -8.62 -19.60
CA LEU A 51 -15.28 -8.02 -20.07
C LEU A 51 -14.14 -9.02 -20.07
N THR A 52 -13.22 -8.87 -21.01
CA THR A 52 -11.95 -9.59 -21.04
C THR A 52 -11.01 -9.14 -19.90
N VAL A 53 -9.89 -9.85 -19.69
CA VAL A 53 -8.82 -9.45 -18.77
C VAL A 53 -8.36 -8.03 -19.06
N LEU A 54 -8.05 -7.74 -20.33
CA LEU A 54 -7.57 -6.42 -20.72
C LEU A 54 -8.63 -5.34 -20.44
N GLU A 55 -9.88 -5.58 -20.83
CA GLU A 55 -10.97 -4.63 -20.61
C GLU A 55 -11.26 -4.40 -19.12
N ASN A 56 -11.18 -5.44 -18.29
CA ASN A 56 -11.30 -5.31 -16.83
C ASN A 56 -10.22 -4.38 -16.24
N ILE A 57 -8.98 -4.51 -16.72
CA ILE A 57 -7.86 -3.65 -16.29
C ILE A 57 -8.06 -2.20 -16.77
N GLU A 58 -8.73 -2.01 -17.92
CA GLU A 58 -9.01 -0.69 -18.48
C GLU A 58 -10.17 0.05 -17.80
N VAL A 59 -11.05 -0.63 -17.05
CA VAL A 59 -12.24 -0.02 -16.42
C VAL A 59 -11.95 1.31 -15.71
N PRO A 60 -10.92 1.43 -14.85
CA PRO A 60 -10.63 2.69 -14.14
C PRO A 60 -10.20 3.85 -15.05
N LEU A 61 -9.72 3.56 -16.27
CA LEU A 61 -9.33 4.59 -17.25
C LEU A 61 -10.52 5.31 -17.84
N TYR A 62 -11.66 4.63 -17.99
CA TYR A 62 -12.88 5.25 -18.49
C TYR A 62 -13.45 6.26 -17.48
N TYR A 63 -13.41 5.93 -16.19
CA TYR A 63 -13.89 6.83 -15.13
C TYR A 63 -12.96 8.01 -14.86
N SER A 64 -11.66 7.84 -15.08
CA SER A 64 -10.67 8.93 -14.94
C SER A 64 -10.49 9.76 -16.21
N GLY A 65 -11.20 9.44 -17.30
CA GLY A 65 -11.07 10.13 -18.59
C GLY A 65 -9.72 9.93 -19.29
N ASN A 66 -8.91 8.96 -18.86
CA ASN A 66 -7.53 8.76 -19.30
C ASN A 66 -7.35 7.61 -20.31
N TRP A 67 -8.45 7.08 -20.86
CA TRP A 67 -8.36 5.98 -21.82
C TRP A 67 -7.81 6.46 -23.18
N ASN A 68 -6.69 5.88 -23.61
CA ASN A 68 -6.05 6.12 -24.91
C ASN A 68 -5.07 4.98 -25.25
N ALA A 69 -4.41 5.06 -26.41
CA ALA A 69 -3.46 4.03 -26.86
C ALA A 69 -2.30 3.79 -25.88
N LYS A 70 -1.79 4.84 -25.22
CA LYS A 70 -0.70 4.75 -24.25
C LYS A 70 -1.15 4.05 -22.97
N THR A 71 -2.31 4.41 -22.44
CA THR A 71 -2.84 3.77 -21.22
C THR A 71 -3.31 2.34 -21.48
N ARG A 72 -3.84 2.04 -22.67
CA ARG A 72 -4.09 0.66 -23.12
C ARG A 72 -2.81 -0.17 -23.22
N ALA A 73 -1.71 0.39 -23.72
CA ALA A 73 -0.41 -0.29 -23.70
C ALA A 73 0.04 -0.58 -22.27
N ARG A 74 -0.11 0.38 -21.34
CA ARG A 74 0.15 0.17 -19.91
C ARG A 74 -0.69 -0.97 -19.32
N CYS A 75 -1.97 -1.09 -19.67
CA CYS A 75 -2.81 -2.21 -19.22
C CYS A 75 -2.24 -3.57 -19.64
N ARG A 76 -1.72 -3.68 -20.87
CA ARG A 76 -1.06 -4.90 -21.36
C ARG A 76 0.23 -5.20 -20.58
N GLU A 77 1.04 -4.18 -20.29
CA GLU A 77 2.25 -4.35 -19.50
C GLU A 77 1.94 -4.76 -18.05
N LEU A 78 0.90 -4.20 -17.44
CA LEU A 78 0.43 -4.61 -16.11
C LEU A 78 -0.09 -6.06 -16.12
N ALA A 79 -0.85 -6.45 -17.15
CA ALA A 79 -1.29 -7.83 -17.32
C ALA A 79 -0.10 -8.79 -17.45
N LYS A 80 0.93 -8.44 -18.24
CA LYS A 80 2.16 -9.23 -18.33
C LYS A 80 2.89 -9.32 -17.00
N LYS A 81 3.01 -8.21 -16.29
CA LYS A 81 3.67 -8.13 -14.97
C LYS A 81 3.06 -9.08 -13.95
N VAL A 82 1.73 -9.22 -13.96
CA VAL A 82 1.02 -10.16 -13.07
C VAL A 82 0.93 -11.58 -13.64
N GLY A 83 1.59 -11.89 -14.75
CA GLY A 83 1.63 -13.24 -15.36
C GLY A 83 0.43 -13.58 -16.25
N LEU A 84 -0.30 -12.59 -16.77
CA LEU A 84 -1.50 -12.76 -17.61
C LEU A 84 -1.31 -12.28 -19.06
N GLY A 85 -0.06 -12.17 -19.53
CA GLY A 85 0.27 -11.69 -20.89
C GLY A 85 -0.42 -12.48 -22.01
N GLU A 86 -0.53 -13.80 -21.88
CA GLU A 86 -1.18 -14.69 -22.86
C GLU A 86 -2.70 -14.79 -22.67
N ARG A 87 -3.25 -14.15 -21.64
CA ARG A 87 -4.67 -14.29 -21.23
C ARG A 87 -5.49 -13.02 -21.44
N LEU A 88 -4.97 -12.03 -22.16
CA LEU A 88 -5.60 -10.72 -22.35
C LEU A 88 -7.05 -10.78 -22.84
N HIS A 89 -7.40 -11.76 -23.67
CA HIS A 89 -8.72 -11.92 -24.28
C HIS A 89 -9.64 -12.90 -23.53
N HIS A 90 -9.17 -13.51 -22.45
CA HIS A 90 -9.99 -14.39 -21.63
C HIS A 90 -10.95 -13.55 -20.78
N ARG A 91 -12.13 -14.10 -20.49
CA ARG A 91 -13.10 -13.55 -19.54
C ARG A 91 -12.89 -14.15 -18.14
N PRO A 92 -13.36 -13.50 -17.05
CA PRO A 92 -13.22 -14.00 -15.69
C PRO A 92 -13.65 -15.46 -15.49
N THR A 93 -14.72 -15.90 -16.18
CA THR A 93 -15.21 -17.28 -16.11
C THR A 93 -14.24 -18.33 -16.66
N GLN A 94 -13.21 -17.91 -17.39
CA GLN A 94 -12.17 -18.77 -17.98
C GLN A 94 -10.86 -18.74 -17.17
N LEU A 95 -10.86 -18.11 -15.99
CA LEU A 95 -9.70 -17.88 -15.14
C LEU A 95 -9.86 -18.59 -13.80
N SER A 96 -8.76 -19.14 -13.26
CA SER A 96 -8.73 -19.60 -11.87
C SER A 96 -8.89 -18.43 -10.89
N GLY A 97 -9.21 -18.72 -9.62
CA GLY A 97 -9.34 -17.69 -8.58
C GLY A 97 -8.09 -16.82 -8.46
N GLY A 98 -6.90 -17.42 -8.41
CA GLY A 98 -5.63 -16.69 -8.37
C GLY A 98 -5.39 -15.84 -9.62
N GLN A 99 -5.79 -16.31 -10.80
CA GLN A 99 -5.72 -15.52 -12.03
C GLN A 99 -6.69 -14.34 -11.99
N GLN A 100 -7.92 -14.52 -11.52
CA GLN A 100 -8.87 -13.42 -11.32
C GLN A 100 -8.33 -12.38 -10.33
N GLN A 101 -7.67 -12.83 -9.26
CA GLN A 101 -7.06 -11.91 -8.31
C GLN A 101 -5.87 -11.13 -8.91
N ARG A 102 -5.04 -11.77 -9.74
CA ARG A 102 -4.01 -11.09 -10.54
C ARG A 102 -4.61 -10.02 -11.46
N VAL A 103 -5.78 -10.25 -12.06
CA VAL A 103 -6.50 -9.21 -12.83
C VAL A 103 -6.90 -8.04 -11.93
N ALA A 104 -7.44 -8.32 -10.74
CA ALA A 104 -7.84 -7.28 -9.79
C ALA A 104 -6.64 -6.43 -9.33
N ILE A 105 -5.48 -7.05 -9.10
CA ILE A 105 -4.21 -6.37 -8.80
C ILE A 105 -3.75 -5.51 -9.98
N ALA A 106 -3.74 -6.05 -11.19
CA ALA A 106 -3.37 -5.26 -12.37
C ALA A 106 -4.30 -4.05 -12.58
N ARG A 107 -5.61 -4.23 -12.36
CA ARG A 107 -6.60 -3.16 -12.42
C ARG A 107 -6.36 -2.08 -11.37
N SER A 108 -5.99 -2.45 -10.14
CA SER A 108 -5.73 -1.48 -9.07
C SER A 108 -4.53 -0.57 -9.37
N LEU A 109 -3.59 -1.02 -10.20
CA LEU A 109 -2.35 -0.32 -10.53
C LEU A 109 -2.43 0.61 -11.76
N VAL A 110 -3.53 0.54 -12.53
CA VAL A 110 -3.59 1.16 -13.87
C VAL A 110 -3.46 2.69 -13.84
N ASN A 111 -4.03 3.33 -12.82
CA ASN A 111 -4.01 4.78 -12.64
C ASN A 111 -2.81 5.31 -11.84
N ASP A 112 -1.85 4.44 -11.51
CA ASP A 112 -0.75 4.80 -10.62
C ASP A 112 -1.22 5.37 -9.27
N PRO A 113 -2.01 4.61 -8.50
CA PRO A 113 -2.62 5.15 -7.29
C PRO A 113 -1.55 5.52 -6.25
N SER A 114 -1.89 6.49 -5.39
CA SER A 114 -1.07 6.90 -4.25
C SER A 114 -0.91 5.75 -3.25
N PHE A 115 -1.94 4.92 -3.09
CA PHE A 115 -1.87 3.69 -2.30
C PHE A 115 -2.86 2.63 -2.81
N ILE A 116 -2.59 1.39 -2.41
CA ILE A 116 -3.44 0.23 -2.68
C ILE A 116 -4.12 -0.17 -1.38
N LEU A 117 -5.43 -0.38 -1.45
CA LEU A 117 -6.27 -0.89 -0.38
C LEU A 117 -6.66 -2.33 -0.73
N ALA A 118 -6.17 -3.29 0.04
CA ALA A 118 -6.44 -4.71 -0.16
C ALA A 118 -7.30 -5.25 0.97
N ASP A 119 -8.53 -5.64 0.64
CA ASP A 119 -9.50 -6.20 1.59
C ASP A 119 -9.55 -7.72 1.43
N GLU A 120 -8.93 -8.43 2.36
CA GLU A 120 -8.76 -9.89 2.38
C GLU A 120 -8.35 -10.49 1.03
N PRO A 121 -7.19 -10.08 0.47
CA PRO A 121 -6.82 -10.44 -0.90
C PRO A 121 -6.58 -11.95 -1.12
N THR A 122 -6.49 -12.74 -0.06
CA THR A 122 -6.24 -14.18 -0.10
C THR A 122 -7.46 -15.02 0.30
N GLY A 123 -8.53 -14.43 0.83
CA GLY A 123 -9.60 -15.17 1.52
C GLY A 123 -10.41 -16.14 0.63
N ASN A 124 -10.32 -16.02 -0.69
CA ASN A 124 -11.00 -16.90 -1.66
C ASN A 124 -10.03 -17.82 -2.45
N LEU A 125 -8.79 -17.95 -2.01
CA LEU A 125 -7.73 -18.66 -2.71
C LEU A 125 -7.28 -19.91 -1.94
N ASP A 126 -6.84 -20.93 -2.67
CA ASP A 126 -6.06 -22.01 -2.06
C ASP A 126 -4.69 -21.49 -1.61
N SER A 127 -4.03 -22.21 -0.70
CA SER A 127 -2.77 -21.77 -0.09
C SER A 127 -1.64 -21.51 -1.08
N ALA A 128 -1.56 -22.26 -2.19
CA ALA A 128 -0.54 -22.07 -3.19
C ALA A 128 -0.78 -20.78 -3.98
N ALA A 129 -2.02 -20.57 -4.43
CA ALA A 129 -2.42 -19.33 -5.09
C ALA A 129 -2.32 -18.11 -4.16
N ALA A 130 -2.66 -18.26 -2.88
CA ALA A 130 -2.53 -17.21 -1.88
C ALA A 130 -1.07 -16.77 -1.73
N GLU A 131 -0.12 -17.71 -1.61
CA GLU A 131 1.30 -17.40 -1.49
C GLU A 131 1.84 -16.64 -2.72
N GLU A 132 1.44 -17.04 -3.93
CA GLU A 132 1.79 -16.32 -5.16
C GLU A 132 1.26 -14.88 -5.17
N ILE A 133 0.03 -14.66 -4.70
CA ILE A 133 -0.58 -13.34 -4.61
C ILE A 133 0.13 -12.47 -3.59
N LEU A 134 0.47 -13.03 -2.42
CA LEU A 134 1.18 -12.30 -1.39
C LEU A 134 2.60 -11.95 -1.82
N ALA A 135 3.30 -12.84 -2.53
CA ALA A 135 4.61 -12.56 -3.12
C ALA A 135 4.53 -11.40 -4.14
N LEU A 136 3.47 -11.34 -4.94
CA LEU A 136 3.23 -10.22 -5.84
C LEU A 136 2.98 -8.90 -5.09
N ILE A 137 2.22 -8.94 -3.99
CA ILE A 137 1.99 -7.77 -3.12
C ILE A 137 3.31 -7.29 -2.49
N ASP A 138 4.15 -8.22 -2.02
CA ASP A 138 5.47 -7.91 -1.46
C ASP A 138 6.37 -7.23 -2.51
N GLN A 139 6.37 -7.74 -3.75
CA GLN A 139 7.11 -7.13 -4.85
C GLN A 139 6.62 -5.70 -5.12
N LEU A 140 5.32 -5.46 -5.20
CA LEU A 140 4.76 -4.12 -5.41
C LEU A 140 5.18 -3.16 -4.29
N HIS A 141 5.20 -3.64 -3.04
CA HIS A 141 5.68 -2.85 -1.92
C HIS A 141 7.17 -2.51 -2.05
N GLN A 142 8.01 -3.48 -2.44
CA GLN A 142 9.45 -3.25 -2.67
C GLN A 142 9.73 -2.23 -3.78
N GLU A 143 8.86 -2.16 -4.78
CA GLU A 143 8.90 -1.15 -5.84
C GLU A 143 8.39 0.24 -5.40
N GLY A 144 8.06 0.42 -4.11
CA GLY A 144 7.68 1.70 -3.54
C GLY A 144 6.17 1.96 -3.48
N LYS A 145 5.32 0.95 -3.74
CA LYS A 145 3.88 1.11 -3.54
C LYS A 145 3.52 1.06 -2.04
N THR A 146 2.68 2.00 -1.64
CA THR A 146 2.04 1.99 -0.32
C THR A 146 0.85 1.03 -0.37
N ILE A 147 0.82 0.05 0.53
CA ILE A 147 -0.23 -0.97 0.58
C ILE A 147 -0.82 -1.00 1.98
N VAL A 148 -2.13 -0.84 2.07
CA VAL A 148 -2.92 -1.02 3.29
C VAL A 148 -3.72 -2.30 3.09
N LEU A 149 -3.35 -3.34 3.82
CA LEU A 149 -3.95 -4.66 3.73
C LEU A 149 -4.76 -4.95 4.99
N VAL A 150 -6.00 -5.41 4.82
CA VAL A 150 -6.87 -5.91 5.88
C VAL A 150 -6.95 -7.42 5.76
N THR A 151 -6.74 -8.11 6.88
CA THR A 151 -6.81 -9.57 6.96
C THR A 151 -7.11 -10.00 8.38
N HIS A 152 -7.76 -11.16 8.52
CA HIS A 152 -7.90 -11.88 9.79
C HIS A 152 -6.86 -13.01 9.92
N GLU A 153 -6.05 -13.27 8.89
CA GLU A 153 -5.04 -14.32 8.86
C GLU A 153 -3.71 -13.83 9.47
N PRO A 154 -3.23 -14.43 10.58
CA PRO A 154 -1.98 -13.99 11.22
C PRO A 154 -0.75 -14.12 10.32
N ASP A 155 -0.70 -15.11 9.45
CA ASP A 155 0.45 -15.36 8.57
C ASP A 155 0.56 -14.31 7.46
N VAL A 156 -0.59 -13.84 6.94
CA VAL A 156 -0.64 -12.72 6.01
C VAL A 156 -0.19 -11.42 6.70
N ALA A 157 -0.68 -11.18 7.92
CA ALA A 157 -0.32 -9.99 8.68
C ALA A 157 1.18 -9.90 8.97
N GLN A 158 1.85 -11.04 9.22
CA GLN A 158 3.28 -11.09 9.53
C GLN A 158 4.20 -10.59 8.40
N ARG A 159 3.69 -10.51 7.16
CA ARG A 159 4.45 -9.96 6.02
C ARG A 159 4.51 -8.43 6.03
N ALA A 160 3.57 -7.78 6.72
CA ALA A 160 3.47 -6.33 6.74
C ALA A 160 4.50 -5.69 7.67
N ARG A 161 5.06 -4.54 7.29
CA ARG A 161 6.03 -3.78 8.11
C ARG A 161 5.41 -3.08 9.33
N ARG A 162 4.09 -2.91 9.37
CA ARG A 162 3.35 -2.26 10.45
C ARG A 162 2.03 -2.99 10.66
N LEU A 163 1.70 -3.23 11.92
CA LEU A 163 0.49 -3.91 12.35
C LEU A 163 -0.39 -2.95 13.14
N VAL A 164 -1.60 -2.72 12.65
CA VAL A 164 -2.63 -1.95 13.34
C VAL A 164 -3.78 -2.89 13.68
N ARG A 165 -4.09 -3.04 14.97
CA ARG A 165 -5.23 -3.83 15.45
C ARG A 165 -6.37 -2.91 15.83
N LEU A 166 -7.53 -3.19 15.28
CA LEU A 166 -8.78 -2.51 15.61
C LEU A 166 -9.65 -3.43 16.47
N ARG A 167 -10.28 -2.87 17.49
CA ARG A 167 -11.29 -3.55 18.32
C ARG A 167 -12.39 -2.55 18.66
N ASP A 168 -13.64 -2.93 18.40
CA ASP A 168 -14.83 -2.12 18.71
C ASP A 168 -14.73 -0.67 18.18
N GLY A 169 -14.23 -0.51 16.95
CA GLY A 169 -14.05 0.78 16.29
C GLY A 169 -12.88 1.63 16.80
N ARG A 170 -12.04 1.10 17.69
CA ARG A 170 -10.87 1.79 18.26
C ARG A 170 -9.57 1.09 17.91
N ILE A 171 -8.50 1.87 17.77
CA ILE A 171 -7.14 1.32 17.63
C ILE A 171 -6.73 0.75 18.98
N GLN A 172 -6.55 -0.57 19.02
CA GLN A 172 -6.10 -1.30 20.20
C GLN A 172 -4.56 -1.34 20.25
N SER A 173 -3.90 -1.53 19.11
CA SER A 173 -2.45 -1.47 19.01
C SER A 173 -2.01 -0.99 17.64
N ASP A 174 -0.86 -0.33 17.61
CA ASP A 174 -0.23 0.19 16.40
C ASP A 174 1.27 0.07 16.58
N GLN A 175 1.88 -0.90 15.91
CA GLN A 175 3.28 -1.24 16.13
C GLN A 175 3.99 -1.51 14.81
N PRO A 176 5.25 -1.06 14.65
CA PRO A 176 6.10 -1.60 13.60
C PRO A 176 6.27 -3.10 13.81
N HIS A 177 6.37 -3.86 12.73
CA HIS A 177 6.53 -5.30 12.82
C HIS A 177 7.91 -5.63 13.40
N PRO A 178 7.99 -6.32 14.56
CA PRO A 178 9.24 -6.46 15.31
C PRO A 178 10.34 -7.20 14.54
N ALA A 179 9.98 -8.11 13.63
CA ALA A 179 10.94 -8.86 12.80
C ALA A 179 11.45 -8.11 11.56
N LEU A 180 10.84 -6.99 11.18
CA LEU A 180 11.20 -6.20 9.98
C LEU A 180 11.80 -4.83 10.33
N ALA A 181 12.05 -4.58 11.62
CA ALA A 181 12.67 -3.37 12.15
C ALA A 181 14.22 -3.43 12.04
N ALA A 182 14.72 -3.47 10.80
CA ALA A 182 16.09 -3.17 10.32
C ALA A 182 17.27 -4.11 10.69
N PRO A 183 18.29 -4.13 9.81
CA PRO A 183 19.56 -3.53 10.20
C PRO A 183 20.03 -2.52 9.13
N SER A 184 19.85 -1.23 9.40
CA SER A 184 20.55 -0.17 8.68
C SER A 184 21.57 0.42 9.64
N GLY A 185 22.84 0.34 9.25
CA GLY A 185 23.99 0.66 10.09
C GLY A 185 24.01 2.09 10.64
N SER A 186 24.74 2.18 11.75
CA SER A 186 25.26 3.38 12.43
C SER A 186 24.24 4.37 13.02
N ALA A 187 23.86 4.14 14.29
CA ALA A 187 23.87 5.17 15.33
C ALA A 187 23.85 4.53 16.73
N VAL A 188 24.75 5.03 17.58
CA VAL A 188 25.02 4.65 18.97
C VAL A 188 23.84 4.95 19.89
N VAL A 189 23.58 4.08 20.87
CA VAL A 189 22.90 4.45 22.12
C VAL A 189 23.67 3.92 23.33
N LEU A 190 24.43 4.82 23.97
CA LEU A 190 24.74 4.83 25.41
C LEU A 190 23.43 5.23 26.16
N SER A 191 23.07 4.87 27.39
CA SER A 191 23.51 4.00 28.49
C SER A 191 22.22 3.77 29.35
N ALA A 192 22.10 2.90 30.36
CA ALA A 192 22.74 3.05 31.67
C ALA A 192 22.40 1.86 32.59
N SER A 193 23.40 1.41 33.37
CA SER A 193 23.17 0.86 34.70
C SER A 193 24.43 1.00 35.56
N GLY A 194 24.38 1.95 36.49
CA GLY A 194 24.97 1.93 37.84
C GLY A 194 26.41 1.50 38.06
N GLY A 195 27.29 2.47 38.34
CA GLY A 195 28.57 2.27 39.03
C GLY A 195 29.12 3.60 39.55
N ARG A 196 29.42 3.69 40.85
CA ARG A 196 29.80 4.88 41.63
C ARG A 196 31.05 5.63 41.12
N PRO A 197 31.23 6.91 41.52
CA PRO A 197 32.31 7.76 41.02
C PRO A 197 33.64 7.52 41.75
N GLN A 198 34.74 7.62 41.02
CA GLN A 198 36.07 7.90 41.57
C GLN A 198 36.63 9.17 40.90
N GLU A 199 37.14 10.06 41.75
CA GLU A 199 37.84 11.30 41.41
C GLU A 199 39.17 11.03 40.70
N ALA A 200 39.57 11.91 39.76
CA ALA A 200 40.91 12.51 39.71
C ALA A 200 41.08 13.55 38.58
N HIS A 201 41.48 14.75 39.02
CA HIS A 201 42.44 15.69 38.41
C HIS A 201 42.25 16.31 37.00
N SER A 202 41.91 17.61 37.06
CA SER A 202 42.61 18.78 36.49
C SER A 202 43.40 18.66 35.17
N GLY A 203 42.96 19.43 34.17
CA GLY A 203 43.77 19.82 33.03
C GLY A 203 43.09 20.93 32.21
N SER A 204 43.57 22.15 32.34
CA SER A 204 43.18 23.37 31.61
C SER A 204 43.63 23.38 30.15
N MET A 205 42.86 24.04 29.26
CA MET A 205 43.25 24.91 28.11
C MET A 205 42.14 24.82 27.03
N SER A 206 41.37 25.87 26.72
CA SER A 206 41.67 27.14 26.02
C SER A 206 41.41 27.11 24.51
N SER A 207 40.54 28.02 24.05
CA SER A 207 40.41 28.62 22.70
C SER A 207 39.92 27.73 21.54
N ALA A 208 39.20 28.16 20.51
CA ALA A 208 38.52 29.39 20.11
C ALA A 208 37.69 29.06 18.84
N CYS A 209 36.63 29.83 18.57
CA CYS A 209 35.91 29.87 17.28
C CYS A 209 36.84 30.35 16.14
N PRO A 210 36.43 30.17 14.86
CA PRO A 210 35.82 31.32 14.20
C PRO A 210 34.66 31.03 13.22
N GLU A 211 33.93 32.11 12.98
CA GLU A 211 32.88 32.36 12.00
C GLU A 211 33.40 32.49 10.55
N GLY A 212 32.45 32.43 9.60
CA GLY A 212 32.54 33.03 8.25
C GLY A 212 32.86 32.03 7.13
N SER A 213 32.34 32.12 5.90
CA SER A 213 31.47 33.07 5.22
C SER A 213 31.00 32.38 3.93
N ARG A 214 29.77 32.65 3.49
CA ARG A 214 29.24 32.23 2.17
C ARG A 214 29.71 33.20 1.08
N PRO A 215 29.84 32.75 -0.18
CA PRO A 215 29.45 33.53 -1.35
C PRO A 215 27.95 33.39 -1.66
#